data_AF-Q0FW91-F1
#
_entry.id   AF-Q0FW91-F1
#
_cell.length_a   1.000
_cell.length_b   1.000
_cell.length_c   1.000
_cell.angle_alpha   90.00
_cell.angle_beta   90.00
_cell.angle_gamma   90.00
#
_symmetry.space_group_name_H-M   'P 1'
#
loop_
_entity.id
_entity.type
_entity.pdbx_description
1 polymer ?
#
loop_
_entity_poly.entity_id
_entity_poly.type
_entity_poly.pdbx_seq_one_letter_code
_entity_poly.pdbx_strand_id
1 'polypeptide(L)' 'MGGSWDHVIPGHDPLVMDLYPAPDPALEGIVARLDLPPRRPA' A
#
# COMPACT_ATOMS: atom_id res chain seq x y z
N MET A 1 -10.47 -12.37 -19.77
CA MET A 1 -9.41 -12.36 -18.73
C MET A 1 -8.62 -11.08 -18.91
N GLY A 2 -8.65 -10.17 -17.96
CA GLY A 2 -8.06 -8.85 -18.13
C GLY A 2 -8.40 -7.93 -16.96
N GLY A 3 -7.99 -8.30 -15.76
CA GLY A 3 -7.84 -7.35 -14.67
C GLY A 3 -6.40 -6.85 -14.73
N SER A 4 -6.19 -5.55 -14.83
CA SER A 4 -4.83 -5.00 -14.80
C SER A 4 -4.16 -5.40 -13.48
N TRP A 5 -2.89 -5.83 -13.55
CA TRP A 5 -2.06 -6.15 -12.39
C TRP A 5 -1.90 -4.96 -11.43
N ASP A 6 -2.22 -3.75 -11.90
CA ASP A 6 -2.23 -2.52 -11.10
C ASP A 6 -3.16 -2.57 -9.87
N HIS A 7 -4.08 -3.54 -9.80
CA HIS A 7 -4.99 -3.73 -8.66
C HIS A 7 -4.51 -4.82 -7.68
N VAL A 8 -3.34 -5.42 -7.91
CA VAL A 8 -2.78 -6.46 -7.04
C VAL A 8 -1.70 -5.84 -6.17
N ILE A 9 -1.86 -5.93 -4.85
CA ILE A 9 -0.92 -5.40 -3.86
C ILE A 9 -0.24 -6.59 -3.14
N PRO A 10 1.09 -6.74 -3.21
CA PRO A 10 1.80 -7.85 -2.56
C PRO A 10 1.87 -7.66 -1.04
N GLY A 11 1.40 -8.63 -0.26
CA GLY A 11 1.25 -8.46 1.20
C GLY A 11 2.56 -8.42 2.02
N HIS A 12 3.61 -9.13 1.60
CA HIS A 12 4.90 -9.19 2.32
C HIS A 12 5.98 -8.30 1.72
N ASP A 13 5.61 -7.40 0.80
CA ASP A 13 6.55 -6.45 0.23
C ASP A 13 6.67 -5.22 1.15
N PRO A 14 7.86 -4.96 1.74
CA PRO A 14 8.07 -3.80 2.59
C PRO A 14 7.75 -2.46 1.90
N LEU A 15 7.89 -2.40 0.57
CA LEU A 15 7.61 -1.19 -0.20
C LEU A 15 6.14 -0.76 -0.09
N VAL A 16 5.22 -1.69 0.20
CA VAL A 16 3.80 -1.35 0.42
C VAL A 16 3.63 -0.41 1.61
N MET A 17 4.42 -0.56 2.67
CA MET A 17 4.35 0.34 3.85
C MET A 17 4.88 1.75 3.52
N ASP A 18 5.84 1.85 2.59
CA ASP A 18 6.34 3.14 2.12
C ASP A 18 5.30 3.83 1.22
N LEU A 19 4.71 3.06 0.30
CA LEU A 19 3.73 3.56 -0.68
C LEU A 19 2.38 3.91 -0.04
N TYR A 20 1.95 3.19 0.98
CA TYR A 20 0.64 3.36 1.61
C TYR A 20 0.78 3.70 3.10
N PRO A 21 0.34 4.89 3.55
CA PRO A 21 0.43 5.27 4.95
C PRO A 21 -0.43 4.39 5.85
N ALA A 22 -0.12 4.37 7.15
CA ALA A 22 -1.03 3.81 8.12
C ALA A 22 -2.31 4.66 8.26
N PRO A 23 -3.45 4.04 8.60
CA PRO A 23 -4.68 4.78 8.86
C PRO A 23 -4.64 5.55 10.18
N ASP A 24 -3.70 5.22 11.08
CA ASP A 24 -3.49 5.85 12.38
C ASP A 24 -2.00 5.79 12.77
N PRO A 25 -1.42 6.82 13.42
CA PRO A 25 -0.03 6.83 13.85
C PRO A 25 0.39 5.65 14.75
N ALA A 26 -0.53 5.09 15.55
CA ALA A 26 -0.24 3.96 16.41
C ALA A 26 -0.07 2.63 15.63
N LEU A 27 -0.44 2.61 14.35
CA LEU A 27 -0.39 1.44 13.47
C LEU A 27 0.74 1.52 12.42
N GLU A 28 1.61 2.52 12.51
CA GLU A 28 2.76 2.69 11.62
C GLU A 28 3.66 1.46 11.63
N GLY A 29 4.01 0.97 10.44
CA GLY A 29 4.80 -0.25 10.25
C GLY A 29 4.04 -1.57 10.46
N ILE A 30 2.74 -1.53 10.80
CA ILE A 30 1.91 -2.71 11.04
C ILE A 30 0.77 -2.81 10.02
N VAL A 31 0.07 -1.70 9.74
CA VAL A 31 -1.12 -1.67 8.88
C VAL A 31 -0.94 -0.65 7.76
N ALA A 32 -1.11 -1.09 6.51
CA ALA A 32 -1.15 -0.22 5.34
C ALA A 32 -2.59 0.14 4.95
N ARG A 33 -2.83 1.41 4.62
CA ARG A 33 -4.14 1.91 4.18
C ARG A 33 -4.28 1.85 2.65
N LEU A 34 -4.90 0.78 2.14
CA LEU A 34 -4.99 0.47 0.70
C LEU A 34 -6.19 1.09 -0.03
N ASP A 35 -7.10 1.77 0.67
CA ASP A 35 -8.23 2.51 0.05
C ASP A 35 -7.80 3.82 -0.63
N LEU A 36 -6.54 4.21 -0.47
CA LEU A 36 -5.94 5.38 -1.11
C LEU A 36 -5.03 4.95 -2.27
N PRO A 37 -4.80 5.81 -3.28
CA PRO A 37 -3.78 5.53 -4.29
C PRO A 37 -2.37 5.49 -3.67
N PRO A 38 -1.43 4.71 -4.23
CA PRO A 38 -0.06 4.66 -3.72
C PRO A 38 0.61 6.04 -3.83
N ARG A 39 1.43 6.38 -2.84
CA ARG A 39 2.31 7.54 -2.90
C ARG A 39 3.23 7.36 -4.10
N ARG A 40 3.15 8.26 -5.09
CA ARG A 40 4.09 8.22 -6.22
C ARG A 40 5.49 8.56 -5.71
N PRO A 41 6.51 7.73 -5.98
CA PRO A 41 7.88 8.22 -5.89
C PRO A 41 8.04 9.35 -6.92
N ALA A 42 8.81 10.39 -6.56
CA ALA A 42 9.19 11.46 -7.46
C ALA A 42 9.98 10.92 -8.67
#